data_AF-A0A9P7E9S3-F1
#
_entry.id   AF-A0A9P7E9S3-F1
#
_cell.length_a   1.000
_cell.length_b   1.000
_cell.length_c   1.000
_cell.angle_alpha   90.00
_cell.angle_beta   90.00
_cell.angle_gamma   90.00
#
_symmetry.space_group_name_H-M   'P 1'
#
loop_
_entity.id
_entity.type
_entity.pdbx_description
1 polymer ?
#
loop_
_entity_poly.entity_id
_entity_poly.type
_entity_poly.pdbx_seq_one_letter_code
_entity_poly.pdbx_strand_id
1 'polypeptide(L)'
;MSDSRRLLEAANALSQLLRQHSIAHAFYGSLLTAVLSDNPRCDEIFCIVEGGSTHPFRRVRQAIVGSEHFTTTHSPWSNRLHATYRQVIPAIEIEILPAGEYGPRRLDSSTIMQLQGIPFLTLSEFVRAKLKTWTIRGSDRDAQDIIYALCRYWNRLDINRVPEQDMNHFVTVHRTAALSWAALKRKYGL
;
A
#
# COMPACT_ATOMS: atom_id res chain seq x y z
N MET A 1 -10.00 3.64 -20.91
CA MET A 1 -10.18 3.88 -19.46
C MET A 1 -8.86 3.52 -18.78
N SER A 2 -8.25 4.41 -18.00
CA SER A 2 -6.98 4.13 -17.33
C SER A 2 -7.12 3.02 -16.28
N ASP A 3 -6.11 2.16 -16.15
CA ASP A 3 -6.10 1.09 -15.15
C ASP A 3 -6.20 1.64 -13.72
N SER A 4 -5.58 2.79 -13.45
CA SER A 4 -5.68 3.50 -12.17
C SER A 4 -7.11 3.86 -11.77
N ARG A 5 -7.98 4.29 -12.70
CA ARG A 5 -9.38 4.65 -12.37
C ARG A 5 -10.19 3.43 -11.95
N ARG A 6 -9.99 2.31 -12.65
CA ARG A 6 -10.68 1.05 -12.34
C ARG A 6 -10.20 0.48 -11.00
N LEU A 7 -8.91 0.59 -10.71
CA LEU A 7 -8.34 0.20 -9.41
C LEU A 7 -8.82 1.09 -8.27
N LEU A 8 -8.95 2.40 -8.48
CA LEU A 8 -9.57 3.31 -7.50
C LEU A 8 -11.03 2.96 -7.23
N GLU A 9 -11.79 2.62 -8.26
CA GLU A 9 -13.18 2.19 -8.13
C GLU A 9 -13.29 0.91 -7.28
N ALA A 10 -12.46 -0.09 -7.57
CA ALA A 10 -12.37 -1.32 -6.78
C ALA A 10 -11.93 -1.05 -5.33
N ALA A 11 -10.93 -0.19 -5.13
CA ALA A 11 -10.44 0.21 -3.81
C ALA A 11 -11.53 0.91 -2.99
N ASN A 12 -12.26 1.83 -3.61
CA ASN A 12 -13.36 2.55 -2.98
C ASN A 12 -14.50 1.59 -2.59
N ALA A 13 -14.90 0.70 -3.51
CA ALA A 13 -15.96 -0.28 -3.25
C ALA A 13 -15.58 -1.22 -2.08
N LEU A 14 -14.34 -1.72 -2.06
CA LEU A 14 -13.85 -2.53 -0.94
C LEU A 14 -13.78 -1.69 0.35
N SER A 15 -13.31 -0.44 0.27
CA SER A 15 -13.18 0.45 1.41
C SER A 15 -14.51 0.71 2.11
N GLN A 16 -15.56 0.97 1.33
CA GLN A 16 -16.91 1.17 1.83
C GLN A 16 -17.42 -0.08 2.57
N LEU A 17 -17.24 -1.25 1.97
CA LEU A 17 -17.66 -2.52 2.56
C LEU A 17 -16.95 -2.82 3.89
N LEU A 18 -15.64 -2.57 3.95
CA LEU A 18 -14.85 -2.75 5.16
C LEU A 18 -15.21 -1.72 6.24
N ARG A 19 -15.50 -0.47 5.88
CA ARG A 19 -15.97 0.57 6.81
C ARG A 19 -17.32 0.23 7.43
N GLN A 20 -18.26 -0.29 6.64
CA GLN A 20 -19.57 -0.74 7.14
C GLN A 20 -19.44 -1.82 8.23
N HIS A 21 -18.37 -2.62 8.16
CA HIS A 21 -18.06 -3.67 9.14
C HIS A 21 -17.06 -3.22 10.21
N SER A 22 -16.75 -1.92 10.31
CA SER A 22 -15.78 -1.36 11.26
C SER A 22 -14.40 -2.03 11.18
N ILE A 23 -13.96 -2.36 9.96
CA ILE A 23 -12.65 -2.95 9.68
C ILE A 23 -11.67 -1.84 9.29
N ALA A 24 -10.74 -1.52 10.18
CA ALA A 24 -9.64 -0.61 9.89
C ALA A 24 -8.73 -1.20 8.81
N HIS A 25 -8.48 -0.42 7.77
CA HIS A 25 -7.72 -0.84 6.60
C HIS A 25 -7.04 0.35 5.92
N ALA A 26 -6.01 0.06 5.13
CA ALA A 26 -5.31 1.03 4.31
C ALA A 26 -4.79 0.39 3.02
N PHE A 27 -4.88 1.13 1.92
CA PHE A 27 -4.40 0.69 0.61
C PHE A 27 -2.95 1.13 0.37
N TYR A 28 -2.22 0.33 -0.41
CA TYR A 28 -0.91 0.70 -0.96
C TYR A 28 -0.61 -0.14 -2.22
N GLY A 29 0.60 0.03 -2.77
CA GLY A 29 1.05 -0.55 -4.03
C GLY A 29 1.31 0.53 -5.07
N SER A 30 1.58 0.12 -6.32
CA SER A 30 1.75 1.07 -7.42
C SER A 30 0.52 1.99 -7.65
N LEU A 31 -0.66 1.62 -7.12
CA LEU A 31 -1.84 2.49 -7.16
C LEU A 31 -1.59 3.83 -6.46
N LEU A 32 -0.84 3.86 -5.36
CA LEU A 32 -0.58 5.10 -4.65
C LEU A 32 0.18 6.09 -5.53
N THR A 33 1.26 5.63 -6.16
CA THR A 33 2.11 6.48 -7.02
C THR A 33 1.38 6.85 -8.30
N ALA A 34 0.59 5.94 -8.87
CA ALA A 34 -0.28 6.21 -10.01
C ALA A 34 -1.26 7.36 -9.75
N VAL A 35 -1.92 7.36 -8.58
CA VAL A 35 -2.87 8.43 -8.21
C VAL A 35 -2.15 9.75 -7.94
N LEU A 36 -0.99 9.72 -7.27
CA LEU A 36 -0.22 10.93 -6.95
C LEU A 36 0.46 11.56 -8.17
N SER A 37 0.76 10.77 -9.20
CA SER A 37 1.44 11.21 -10.43
C SER A 37 0.50 11.44 -11.61
N ASP A 38 -0.80 11.18 -11.44
CA ASP A 38 -1.78 11.13 -12.54
C ASP A 38 -1.33 10.21 -13.70
N ASN A 39 -0.66 9.10 -13.34
CA ASN A 39 -0.14 8.13 -14.30
C ASN A 39 -1.07 6.91 -14.37
N PRO A 40 -1.51 6.48 -15.56
CA PRO A 40 -2.39 5.33 -15.69
C PRO A 40 -1.73 3.98 -15.39
N ARG A 41 -0.39 3.90 -15.37
CA ARG A 41 0.34 2.64 -15.15
C ARG A 41 0.26 2.21 -13.70
N CYS A 42 -0.51 1.17 -13.44
CA CYS A 42 -0.64 0.54 -12.14
C CYS A 42 -1.07 -0.91 -12.33
N ASP A 43 -0.30 -1.83 -11.75
CA ASP A 43 -0.50 -3.26 -11.96
C ASP A 43 -0.93 -3.98 -10.66
N GLU A 44 -0.79 -3.31 -9.51
CA GLU A 44 -0.99 -3.93 -8.21
C GLU A 44 -1.66 -2.99 -7.21
N ILE A 45 -2.56 -3.59 -6.43
CA ILE A 45 -3.22 -2.96 -5.30
C ILE A 45 -3.23 -3.94 -4.13
N PHE A 46 -2.77 -3.46 -2.98
CA PHE A 46 -2.80 -4.18 -1.73
C PHE A 46 -3.71 -3.45 -0.74
N CYS A 47 -4.38 -4.20 0.12
CA CYS A 47 -5.17 -3.68 1.22
C CYS A 47 -4.65 -4.29 2.53
N ILE A 48 -3.98 -3.48 3.34
CA ILE A 48 -3.57 -3.87 4.69
C ILE A 48 -4.78 -3.75 5.60
N VAL A 49 -5.05 -4.80 6.38
CA VAL A 49 -6.17 -4.87 7.30
C VAL A 49 -5.67 -5.08 8.71
N GLU A 50 -6.10 -4.21 9.63
CA GLU A 50 -5.74 -4.32 11.03
C GLU A 50 -6.33 -5.59 11.66
N GLY A 51 -5.56 -6.21 12.54
CA GLY A 51 -6.05 -7.25 13.44
C GLY A 51 -7.20 -6.78 14.33
N GLY A 52 -7.74 -7.72 15.10
CA GLY A 52 -8.76 -7.45 16.09
C GLY A 52 -8.92 -8.67 17.00
N SER A 53 -10.13 -8.88 17.51
CA SER A 53 -10.48 -10.10 18.25
C SER A 53 -10.34 -11.39 17.42
N THR A 54 -10.30 -11.27 16.09
CA THR A 54 -10.14 -12.38 15.15
C THR A 54 -9.18 -11.99 14.02
N HIS A 55 -8.66 -13.01 13.31
CA HIS A 55 -7.71 -12.84 12.22
C HIS A 55 -8.25 -11.92 11.10
N PRO A 56 -7.44 -11.00 10.53
CA PRO A 56 -7.86 -10.08 9.47
C PRO A 56 -8.63 -10.73 8.32
N PHE A 57 -8.12 -11.86 7.80
CA PHE A 57 -8.76 -12.56 6.69
C PHE A 57 -10.17 -13.07 7.01
N ARG A 58 -10.42 -13.51 8.24
CA ARG A 58 -11.76 -13.95 8.65
C ARG A 58 -12.73 -12.78 8.61
N ARG A 59 -12.32 -11.63 9.14
CA ARG A 59 -13.13 -10.40 9.15
C ARG A 59 -13.46 -9.92 7.75
N VAL A 60 -12.46 -9.91 6.86
CA VAL A 60 -12.66 -9.52 5.46
C VAL A 60 -13.59 -10.48 4.72
N ARG A 61 -13.42 -11.79 4.91
CA ARG A 61 -14.34 -12.78 4.34
C ARG A 61 -15.77 -12.55 4.84
N GLN A 62 -15.96 -12.34 6.14
CA GLN A 62 -17.27 -12.04 6.72
C GLN A 62 -17.90 -10.77 6.15
N ALA A 63 -17.11 -9.70 5.98
CA ALA A 63 -17.59 -8.46 5.37
C ALA A 63 -17.97 -8.61 3.89
N ILE A 64 -17.35 -9.56 3.18
CA ILE A 64 -17.61 -9.84 1.76
C ILE A 64 -18.75 -10.85 1.55
N VAL A 65 -19.12 -11.63 2.56
CA VAL A 65 -20.25 -12.57 2.46
C VAL A 65 -21.52 -11.82 2.03
N GLY A 66 -22.14 -12.27 0.95
CA GLY A 66 -23.36 -11.66 0.40
C GLY A 66 -23.10 -10.45 -0.52
N SER A 67 -21.85 -10.05 -0.74
CA SER A 67 -21.53 -9.02 -1.73
C SER A 67 -21.77 -9.54 -3.16
N GLU A 68 -22.52 -8.79 -3.96
CA GLU A 68 -22.70 -9.07 -5.40
C GLU A 68 -21.45 -8.70 -6.21
N HIS A 69 -20.55 -7.88 -5.65
CA HIS A 69 -19.44 -7.28 -6.38
C HIS A 69 -18.09 -7.90 -6.04
N PHE A 70 -17.97 -8.52 -4.86
CA PHE A 70 -16.73 -9.10 -4.37
C PHE A 70 -16.85 -10.60 -4.12
N THR A 71 -15.81 -11.32 -4.50
CA THR A 71 -15.57 -12.70 -4.05
C THR A 71 -14.21 -12.78 -3.37
N THR A 72 -14.02 -13.71 -2.42
CA THR A 72 -12.71 -13.93 -1.80
C THR A 72 -12.14 -15.30 -2.14
N THR A 73 -10.84 -15.34 -2.44
CA THR A 73 -10.06 -16.57 -2.58
C THR A 73 -8.92 -16.56 -1.57
N HIS A 74 -8.83 -17.59 -0.71
CA HIS A 74 -7.72 -17.73 0.22
C HIS A 74 -6.68 -18.68 -0.39
N SER A 75 -5.43 -18.25 -0.42
CA SER A 75 -4.27 -18.99 -0.89
C SER A 75 -3.46 -19.49 0.32
N PRO A 76 -3.68 -20.73 0.80
CA PRO A 76 -3.11 -21.17 2.08
C PRO A 76 -1.58 -21.24 2.06
N TRP A 77 -0.99 -21.60 0.91
CA TRP A 77 0.47 -21.75 0.78
C TRP A 77 1.24 -20.44 0.89
N SER A 78 0.66 -19.34 0.44
CA SER A 78 1.27 -18.01 0.50
C SER A 78 0.76 -17.16 1.68
N ASN A 79 -0.17 -17.71 2.46
CA ASN A 79 -0.92 -17.00 3.50
C ASN A 79 -1.48 -15.66 3.00
N ARG A 80 -2.07 -15.65 1.79
CA ARG A 80 -2.68 -14.47 1.19
C ARG A 80 -4.18 -14.67 1.00
N LEU A 81 -4.94 -13.62 1.23
CA LEU A 81 -6.34 -13.56 0.86
C LEU A 81 -6.49 -12.58 -0.32
N HIS A 82 -7.21 -12.97 -1.35
CA HIS A 82 -7.45 -12.16 -2.53
C HIS A 82 -8.93 -11.79 -2.56
N ALA A 83 -9.26 -10.51 -2.67
CA ALA A 83 -10.60 -10.01 -2.91
C ALA A 83 -10.73 -9.63 -4.39
N THR A 84 -11.59 -10.33 -5.12
CA THR A 84 -11.80 -10.13 -6.55
C THR A 84 -13.04 -9.26 -6.77
N TYR A 85 -12.86 -8.08 -7.33
CA TYR A 85 -13.90 -7.15 -7.74
C TYR A 85 -14.36 -7.43 -9.18
N ARG A 86 -15.66 -7.68 -9.38
CA ARG A 86 -16.21 -8.22 -10.63
C ARG A 86 -17.06 -7.25 -11.45
N GLN A 87 -17.26 -6.02 -11.00
CA GLN A 87 -18.07 -5.01 -11.73
C GLN A 87 -17.36 -4.43 -12.97
N VAL A 88 -16.05 -4.68 -13.12
CA VAL A 88 -15.26 -4.25 -14.28
C VAL A 88 -14.58 -5.44 -14.94
N ILE A 89 -14.29 -5.31 -16.25
CA ILE A 89 -13.61 -6.33 -17.05
C ILE A 89 -12.26 -5.79 -17.54
N PRO A 90 -11.14 -6.52 -17.35
CA PRO A 90 -11.01 -7.75 -16.55
C PRO A 90 -11.31 -7.51 -15.05
N ALA A 91 -11.64 -8.58 -14.32
CA ALA A 91 -11.85 -8.48 -12.87
C ALA A 91 -10.57 -7.98 -12.19
N ILE A 92 -10.73 -7.20 -11.12
CA ILE A 92 -9.61 -6.64 -10.36
C ILE A 92 -9.38 -7.50 -9.13
N GLU A 93 -8.14 -7.90 -8.92
CA GLU A 93 -7.73 -8.59 -7.71
C GLU A 93 -7.06 -7.61 -6.75
N ILE A 94 -7.55 -7.58 -5.51
CA ILE A 94 -6.97 -6.83 -4.40
C ILE A 94 -6.39 -7.84 -3.41
N GLU A 95 -5.08 -7.80 -3.23
CA GLU A 95 -4.43 -8.68 -2.26
C GLU A 95 -4.58 -8.08 -0.84
N ILE A 96 -5.16 -8.87 0.05
CA ILE A 96 -5.45 -8.51 1.43
C ILE A 96 -4.33 -9.00 2.32
N LEU A 97 -3.77 -8.10 3.12
CA LEU A 97 -2.58 -8.34 3.94
C LEU A 97 -2.83 -8.03 5.41
N PRO A 98 -2.35 -8.87 6.34
CA PRO A 98 -2.46 -8.58 7.77
C PRO A 98 -1.49 -7.47 8.20
N ALA A 99 -2.01 -6.47 8.88
CA ALA A 99 -1.23 -5.41 9.53
C ALA A 99 -0.21 -5.99 10.53
N GLY A 100 0.95 -5.36 10.63
CA GLY A 100 2.05 -5.80 11.51
C GLY A 100 2.94 -6.88 10.89
N GLU A 101 2.43 -7.70 9.98
CA GLU A 101 3.26 -8.52 9.08
C GLU A 101 3.63 -7.72 7.82
N TYR A 102 2.63 -7.03 7.26
CA TYR A 102 2.72 -6.16 6.12
C TYR A 102 2.33 -4.74 6.55
N GLY A 103 3.32 -3.85 6.55
CA GLY A 103 3.16 -2.47 7.00
C GLY A 103 2.96 -2.32 8.52
N PRO A 104 2.39 -1.19 8.96
CA PRO A 104 2.29 -0.86 10.38
C PRO A 104 1.26 -1.74 11.10
N ARG A 105 1.47 -1.98 12.41
CA ARG A 105 0.55 -2.80 13.24
C ARG A 105 -0.79 -2.10 13.52
N ARG A 106 -0.76 -0.77 13.65
CA ARG A 106 -1.95 0.07 13.88
C ARG A 106 -2.20 0.92 12.64
N LEU A 107 -3.46 0.96 12.22
CA LEU A 107 -3.96 1.74 11.10
C LEU A 107 -4.73 2.92 11.68
N ASP A 108 -4.01 4.01 11.95
CA ASP A 108 -4.50 5.25 12.55
C ASP A 108 -4.03 6.49 11.78
N SER A 109 -4.31 7.69 12.29
CA SER A 109 -3.93 8.96 11.66
C SER A 109 -2.43 9.15 11.46
N SER A 110 -1.57 8.37 12.12
CA SER A 110 -0.12 8.43 11.98
C SER A 110 0.42 7.51 10.88
N THR A 111 -0.36 6.50 10.48
CA THR A 111 0.02 5.47 9.51
C THR A 111 -0.82 5.49 8.24
N ILE A 112 -1.97 6.17 8.25
CA ILE A 112 -2.88 6.34 7.13
C ILE A 112 -3.01 7.81 6.73
N MET A 113 -3.14 8.07 5.44
CA MET A 113 -3.65 9.31 4.87
C MET A 113 -4.91 9.07 4.03
N GLN A 114 -5.79 10.05 3.93
CA GLN A 114 -6.97 9.97 3.06
C GLN A 114 -6.63 10.52 1.67
N LEU A 115 -6.91 9.74 0.63
CA LEU A 115 -6.79 10.17 -0.76
C LEU A 115 -8.12 9.89 -1.46
N GLN A 116 -8.80 10.95 -1.92
CA GLN A 116 -10.15 10.84 -2.52
C GLN A 116 -11.16 10.08 -1.62
N GLY A 117 -11.05 10.23 -0.30
CA GLY A 117 -11.91 9.55 0.66
C GLY A 117 -11.58 8.07 0.94
N ILE A 118 -10.52 7.54 0.33
CA ILE A 118 -10.01 6.17 0.52
C ILE A 118 -8.80 6.21 1.45
N PRO A 119 -8.68 5.30 2.44
CA PRO A 119 -7.54 5.28 3.35
C PRO A 119 -6.34 4.62 2.65
N PHE A 120 -5.23 5.35 2.50
CA PHE A 120 -3.96 4.84 2.00
C PHE A 120 -2.90 4.88 3.10
N LEU A 121 -1.86 4.05 3.02
CA LEU A 121 -0.69 4.25 3.87
C LEU A 121 -0.12 5.66 3.68
N THR A 122 0.42 6.25 4.75
CA THR A 122 1.22 7.48 4.62
C THR A 122 2.41 7.22 3.71
N LEU A 123 2.97 8.29 3.13
CA LEU A 123 4.15 8.18 2.27
C LEU A 123 5.32 7.46 2.97
N SER A 124 5.49 7.66 4.27
CA SER A 124 6.53 7.00 5.07
C SER A 124 6.31 5.49 5.17
N GLU A 125 5.09 5.06 5.48
CA GLU A 125 4.74 3.63 5.57
C GLU A 125 4.72 2.96 4.20
N PHE A 126 4.33 3.69 3.15
CA PHE A 126 4.46 3.26 1.76
C PHE A 126 5.92 2.97 1.40
N VAL A 127 6.83 3.93 1.63
CA VAL A 127 8.27 3.76 1.37
C VAL A 127 8.83 2.60 2.17
N ARG A 128 8.47 2.48 3.46
CA ARG A 128 8.88 1.35 4.31
C ARG A 128 8.44 0.00 3.74
N ALA A 129 7.17 -0.11 3.34
CA ALA A 129 6.61 -1.35 2.80
C ALA A 129 7.26 -1.74 1.47
N LYS A 130 7.43 -0.76 0.57
CA LYS A 130 8.08 -0.96 -0.73
C LYS A 130 9.56 -1.32 -0.59
N LEU A 131 10.27 -0.64 0.31
CA LEU A 131 11.68 -0.91 0.59
C LEU A 131 11.88 -2.33 1.11
N LYS A 132 11.04 -2.80 2.05
CA LYS A 132 11.08 -4.18 2.54
C LYS A 132 10.93 -5.19 1.41
N THR A 133 9.96 -4.98 0.50
CA THR A 133 9.75 -5.87 -0.65
C THR A 133 10.91 -5.81 -1.64
N TRP A 134 11.43 -4.62 -1.91
CA TRP A 134 12.58 -4.41 -2.78
C TRP A 134 13.83 -5.10 -2.24
N THR A 135 14.14 -5.00 -0.94
CA THR A 135 15.30 -5.68 -0.34
C THR A 135 15.24 -7.20 -0.53
N ILE A 136 14.04 -7.79 -0.62
CA ILE A 136 13.85 -9.23 -0.83
C ILE A 136 13.95 -9.62 -2.31
N ARG A 137 13.40 -8.79 -3.22
CA ARG A 137 13.15 -9.19 -4.62
C ARG A 137 13.95 -8.41 -5.66
N GLY A 138 14.53 -7.26 -5.30
CA GLY A 138 15.25 -6.37 -6.22
C GLY A 138 14.39 -5.81 -7.36
N SER A 139 13.07 -5.66 -7.16
CA SER A 139 12.13 -5.26 -8.22
C SER A 139 12.35 -3.82 -8.69
N ASP A 140 12.61 -3.60 -9.98
CA ASP A 140 12.73 -2.26 -10.57
C ASP A 140 11.48 -1.39 -10.35
N ARG A 141 10.29 -1.99 -10.28
CA ARG A 141 9.04 -1.27 -10.06
C ARG A 141 8.98 -0.71 -8.64
N ASP A 142 9.35 -1.52 -7.65
CA ASP A 142 9.42 -1.05 -6.27
C ASP A 142 10.47 0.06 -6.15
N ALA A 143 11.60 -0.06 -6.86
CA ALA A 143 12.59 1.00 -6.91
C ALA A 143 12.04 2.30 -7.52
N GLN A 144 11.32 2.24 -8.64
CA GLN A 144 10.69 3.41 -9.26
C GLN A 144 9.70 4.09 -8.33
N ASP A 145 8.87 3.32 -7.64
CA ASP A 145 7.90 3.82 -6.66
C ASP A 145 8.58 4.53 -5.48
N ILE A 146 9.65 3.93 -4.93
CA ILE A 146 10.45 4.50 -3.84
C ILE A 146 11.13 5.79 -4.29
N ILE A 147 11.78 5.78 -5.47
CA ILE A 147 12.45 6.96 -6.05
C ILE A 147 11.44 8.09 -6.25
N TYR A 148 10.26 7.79 -6.82
CA TYR A 148 9.21 8.79 -7.01
C TYR A 148 8.78 9.41 -5.68
N ALA A 149 8.48 8.59 -4.67
CA ALA A 149 8.07 9.08 -3.35
C ALA A 149 9.15 9.94 -2.69
N LEU A 150 10.41 9.51 -2.73
CA LEU A 150 11.54 10.27 -2.18
C LEU A 150 11.74 11.58 -2.94
N CYS A 151 11.91 11.55 -4.25
CA CYS A 151 12.23 12.74 -5.04
C CYS A 151 11.13 13.79 -4.99
N ARG A 152 9.86 13.37 -4.96
CA ARG A 152 8.74 14.31 -4.98
C ARG A 152 8.27 14.76 -3.61
N TYR A 153 8.41 13.90 -2.59
CA TYR A 153 7.78 14.09 -1.30
C TYR A 153 8.69 13.86 -0.08
N TRP A 154 10.02 13.89 -0.24
CA TRP A 154 10.95 13.72 0.89
C TRP A 154 10.60 14.60 2.10
N ASN A 155 10.15 15.82 1.88
CA ASN A 155 9.80 16.77 2.94
C ASN A 155 8.58 16.32 3.79
N ARG A 156 7.75 15.42 3.26
CA ARG A 156 6.59 14.82 3.96
C ARG A 156 6.89 13.47 4.58
N LEU A 157 8.06 12.90 4.31
CA LEU A 157 8.48 11.64 4.92
C LEU A 157 8.93 11.86 6.37
N ASP A 158 8.68 10.82 7.17
CA ASP A 158 9.18 10.66 8.53
C ASP A 158 10.32 9.63 8.51
N ILE A 159 11.54 10.12 8.73
CA ILE A 159 12.73 9.28 8.64
C ILE A 159 12.72 8.14 9.65
N ASN A 160 12.09 8.33 10.82
CA ASN A 160 12.04 7.34 11.88
C ASN A 160 11.18 6.11 11.52
N ARG A 161 10.38 6.21 10.47
CA ARG A 161 9.56 5.10 9.94
C ARG A 161 10.27 4.32 8.84
N VAL A 162 11.36 4.85 8.28
CA VAL A 162 12.09 4.23 7.17
C VAL A 162 13.34 3.52 7.72
N PRO A 163 13.54 2.21 7.45
CA PRO A 163 14.74 1.49 7.88
C PRO A 163 16.00 2.10 7.23
N GLU A 164 16.81 2.78 8.04
CA GLU A 164 17.96 3.56 7.54
C GLU A 164 19.00 2.69 6.82
N GLN A 165 19.32 1.50 7.36
CA GLN A 165 20.31 0.61 6.76
C GLN A 165 19.87 0.16 5.36
N ASP A 166 18.62 -0.28 5.21
CA ASP A 166 18.06 -0.69 3.92
C ASP A 166 18.00 0.49 2.95
N MET A 167 17.64 1.69 3.43
CA MET A 167 17.57 2.88 2.59
C MET A 167 18.96 3.35 2.14
N ASN A 168 19.95 3.28 3.04
CA ASN A 168 21.35 3.55 2.71
C ASN A 168 21.84 2.58 1.63
N HIS A 169 21.51 1.29 1.73
CA HIS A 169 21.80 0.34 0.65
C HIS A 169 21.05 0.73 -0.64
N PHE A 170 19.75 1.01 -0.57
CA PHE A 170 18.93 1.41 -1.71
C PHE A 170 19.53 2.58 -2.50
N VAL A 171 19.97 3.65 -1.83
CA VAL A 171 20.54 4.83 -2.52
C VAL A 171 21.93 4.58 -3.10
N THR A 172 22.67 3.56 -2.63
CA THR A 172 23.93 3.15 -3.29
C THR A 172 23.69 2.52 -4.66
N VAL A 173 22.60 1.74 -4.78
CA VAL A 173 22.16 1.11 -6.03
C VAL A 173 21.44 2.11 -6.93
N HIS A 174 20.54 2.92 -6.37
CA HIS A 174 19.70 3.88 -7.08
C HIS A 174 20.06 5.33 -6.72
N ARG A 175 21.16 5.82 -7.30
CA ARG A 175 21.73 7.14 -6.98
C ARG A 175 20.78 8.32 -7.17
N THR A 176 19.76 8.20 -8.02
CA THR A 176 18.71 9.22 -8.22
C THR A 176 18.01 9.60 -6.91
N ALA A 177 17.87 8.67 -5.96
CA ALA A 177 17.25 8.92 -4.67
C ALA A 177 18.21 9.56 -3.63
N ALA A 178 19.52 9.60 -3.89
CA ALA A 178 20.52 9.97 -2.89
C ALA A 178 20.38 11.41 -2.39
N LEU A 179 20.12 12.37 -3.28
CA LEU A 179 19.94 13.78 -2.90
C LEU A 179 18.72 13.97 -1.99
N SER A 180 17.62 13.31 -2.33
CA SER A 180 16.37 13.35 -1.57
C SER A 180 16.53 12.71 -0.19
N TRP A 181 17.25 11.58 -0.12
CA TRP A 181 17.58 10.93 1.14
C TRP A 181 18.50 11.80 2.02
N ALA A 182 19.52 12.42 1.44
CA ALA A 182 20.39 13.35 2.16
C ALA A 182 19.63 14.59 2.66
N ALA A 183 18.69 15.12 1.87
CA ALA A 183 17.81 16.21 2.30
C ALA A 183 16.91 15.80 3.47
N LEU A 184 16.36 14.58 3.42
CA LEU A 184 15.56 14.02 4.51
C LEU A 184 16.39 13.85 5.79
N LYS A 185 17.61 13.30 5.71
CA LYS A 185 18.52 13.20 6.87
C LYS A 185 18.82 14.56 7.51
N ARG A 186 19.17 15.56 6.69
CA ARG A 186 19.43 16.93 7.16
C ARG A 186 18.22 17.56 7.87
N LYS A 187 16.99 17.31 7.39
CA LYS A 187 15.75 17.78 8.05
C LYS A 187 15.63 17.27 9.49
N TYR A 188 16.20 16.11 9.80
CA TYR A 188 16.17 15.49 11.12
C TYR A 188 17.49 15.59 11.89
N GLY A 189 18.48 16.34 11.37
CA GLY A 189 19.78 16.52 12.03
C GLY A 189 20.72 15.31 11.93
N LEU A 190 20.52 14.44 10.94
CA LEU A 190 21.37 13.27 10.62
C LEU A 190 22.30 13.53 9.43
#